data_AF-A0A235J2C8-F1
#
_entry.id   AF-A0A235J2C8-F1
#
_cell.length_a   1.000
_cell.length_b   1.000
_cell.length_c   1.000
_cell.angle_alpha   90.00
_cell.angle_beta   90.00
_cell.angle_gamma   90.00
#
_symmetry.space_group_name_H-M   'P 1'
#
loop_
_entity.id
_entity.type
_entity.pdbx_description
1 polymer ?
#
loop_
_entity_poly.entity_id
_entity_poly.type
_entity_poly.pdbx_seq_one_letter_code
_entity_poly.pdbx_strand_id
1 'polypeptide(L)'
;MAKAKRSGVKGFGKPPKPPYLDSSLDFEELVNGNLILVANVITDETKGIGDAFTFIKYNELTDELSDFRSAIATAFDSSLIRLAKRRRIEEGKGLLTLTPKHYRQEWGLSDSSDGKIVFNWWTLAELKVAQERSYIFGGTRILARLTESLIMHSQERFPVIYHAVPCTSGNDQVNYMHLMFTVPLSSNEAAEFLSINIIERETTPLTELLPPTS
;
A
#
# COMPACT_ATOMS: atom_id res chain seq x y z
N MET A 1 0.94 33.46 -37.22
CA MET A 1 -0.09 32.82 -36.37
C MET A 1 0.51 31.56 -35.76
N ALA A 2 1.02 31.63 -34.53
CA ALA A 2 1.60 30.49 -33.83
C ALA A 2 0.49 29.66 -33.19
N LYS A 3 0.45 28.36 -33.50
CA LYS A 3 -0.49 27.40 -32.92
C LYS A 3 -0.31 27.35 -31.40
N ALA A 4 -1.38 27.66 -30.67
CA ALA A 4 -1.44 27.44 -29.23
C ALA A 4 -1.22 25.95 -28.95
N LYS A 5 -0.09 25.63 -28.28
CA LYS A 5 0.14 24.30 -27.69
C LYS A 5 -0.98 24.07 -26.67
N ARG A 6 -1.76 23.00 -26.88
CA ARG A 6 -2.71 22.48 -25.88
C ARG A 6 -1.94 22.26 -24.58
N SER A 7 -2.31 22.99 -23.53
CA SER A 7 -1.89 22.70 -22.15
C SER A 7 -2.58 21.42 -21.72
N GLY A 8 -1.88 20.29 -21.90
CA GLY A 8 -2.29 19.02 -21.32
C GLY A 8 -2.21 19.12 -19.81
N VAL A 9 -3.33 19.41 -19.15
CA VAL A 9 -3.49 19.12 -17.72
C VAL A 9 -3.75 17.62 -17.61
N LYS A 10 -2.67 16.84 -17.69
CA LYS A 10 -2.60 15.47 -17.15
C LYS A 10 -1.68 15.53 -15.93
N GLY A 11 -2.14 16.21 -14.91
CA GLY A 11 -1.52 16.23 -13.60
C GLY A 11 -2.58 15.82 -12.60
N PHE A 12 -2.31 14.78 -11.83
CA PHE A 12 -3.06 14.44 -10.63
C PHE A 12 -3.18 15.72 -9.78
N GLY A 13 -4.39 16.06 -9.31
CA GLY A 13 -4.67 17.26 -8.52
C GLY A 13 -3.70 17.39 -7.34
N LYS A 14 -3.39 18.63 -6.92
CA LYS A 14 -2.30 18.89 -5.99
C LYS A 14 -2.52 18.22 -4.62
N PRO A 15 -1.73 17.21 -4.22
CA PRO A 15 -1.85 16.62 -2.90
C PRO A 15 -1.07 17.47 -1.88
N PRO A 16 -1.64 17.76 -0.71
CA PRO A 16 -0.97 18.41 0.40
C PRO A 16 0.33 17.70 0.80
N LYS A 17 1.30 18.49 1.25
CA LYS A 17 2.55 18.00 1.83
C LYS A 17 2.31 17.61 3.29
N PRO A 18 2.47 16.33 3.70
CA PRO A 18 2.33 15.96 5.10
C PRO A 18 3.46 16.59 5.93
N PRO A 19 3.17 17.11 7.13
CA PRO A 19 4.21 17.51 8.07
C PRO A 19 4.89 16.25 8.63
N TYR A 20 6.21 16.32 8.88
CA TYR A 20 7.07 15.26 9.45
C TYR A 20 7.35 14.08 8.52
N LEU A 21 8.53 14.07 7.88
CA LEU A 21 9.04 12.90 7.13
C LEU A 21 10.53 12.74 7.46
N ASP A 22 10.87 11.65 8.14
CA ASP A 22 12.26 11.26 8.42
C ASP A 22 12.86 10.53 7.20
N SER A 23 14.18 10.67 7.01
CA SER A 23 14.90 10.31 5.78
C SER A 23 15.74 9.03 5.87
N SER A 24 15.74 8.34 7.02
CA SER A 24 16.43 7.06 7.17
C SER A 24 15.60 5.89 6.62
N LEU A 25 15.99 5.38 5.44
CA LEU A 25 15.50 4.11 4.91
C LEU A 25 16.25 2.96 5.57
N ASP A 26 15.55 2.12 6.32
CA ASP A 26 16.03 0.80 6.73
C ASP A 26 15.42 -0.27 5.81
N PHE A 27 16.14 -0.57 4.72
CA PHE A 27 15.67 -1.49 3.69
C PHE A 27 15.59 -2.93 4.20
N GLU A 28 16.47 -3.35 5.11
CA GLU A 28 16.46 -4.70 5.68
C GLU A 28 15.18 -4.93 6.49
N GLU A 29 14.81 -3.96 7.32
CA GLU A 29 13.57 -4.02 8.09
C GLU A 29 12.31 -4.03 7.19
N LEU A 30 12.34 -3.36 6.03
CA LEU A 30 11.27 -3.46 5.03
C LEU A 30 11.21 -4.86 4.36
N VAL A 31 12.38 -5.42 4.02
CA VAL A 31 12.49 -6.79 3.46
C VAL A 31 11.97 -7.82 4.46
N ASN A 32 12.28 -7.68 5.74
CA ASN A 32 11.85 -8.58 6.81
C ASN A 32 10.39 -8.37 7.23
N GLY A 33 9.78 -7.26 6.79
CA GLY A 33 8.37 -6.95 7.04
C GLY A 33 8.11 -6.37 8.43
N ASN A 34 9.10 -5.68 9.00
CA ASN A 34 9.00 -4.94 10.25
C ASN A 34 8.63 -3.47 10.01
N LEU A 35 8.90 -2.96 8.80
CA LEU A 35 8.56 -1.60 8.37
C LEU A 35 7.52 -1.57 7.25
N ILE A 36 6.80 -0.46 7.20
CA ILE A 36 5.90 -0.05 6.14
C ILE A 36 6.42 1.27 5.58
N LEU A 37 6.69 1.31 4.28
CA LEU A 37 6.96 2.55 3.56
C LEU A 37 5.63 3.20 3.21
N VAL A 38 5.42 4.42 3.69
CA VAL A 38 4.28 5.27 3.36
C VAL A 38 4.77 6.31 2.35
N ALA A 39 4.19 6.34 1.16
CA ALA A 39 4.60 7.25 0.10
C ALA A 39 3.41 7.98 -0.52
N ASN A 40 3.63 9.22 -0.94
CA ASN A 40 2.68 9.98 -1.73
C ASN A 40 3.37 10.82 -2.79
N VAL A 41 2.61 11.18 -3.82
CA VAL A 41 3.02 12.19 -4.79
C VAL A 41 2.81 13.56 -4.16
N ILE A 42 3.80 14.44 -4.26
CA ILE A 42 3.67 15.85 -3.89
C ILE A 42 3.85 16.72 -5.12
N THR A 43 3.10 17.82 -5.20
CA THR A 43 3.24 18.79 -6.28
C THR A 43 3.60 20.15 -5.72
N ASP A 44 4.68 20.71 -6.25
CA ASP A 44 5.15 22.06 -5.93
C ASP A 44 5.00 22.91 -7.20
N GLU A 45 4.39 24.08 -7.07
CA GLU A 45 4.12 24.98 -8.20
C GLU A 45 5.40 25.44 -8.92
N THR A 46 6.52 25.49 -8.20
CA THR A 46 7.82 25.93 -8.70
C THR A 46 8.77 24.78 -9.01
N LYS A 47 8.69 23.67 -8.27
CA LYS A 47 9.63 22.53 -8.36
C LYS A 47 9.06 21.32 -9.10
N GLY A 48 7.78 21.33 -9.46
CA GLY A 48 7.12 20.25 -10.19
C GLY A 48 6.65 19.09 -9.31
N ILE A 49 6.53 17.90 -9.91
CA ILE A 49 6.02 16.69 -9.24
C ILE A 49 7.18 15.94 -8.57
N GLY A 50 7.10 15.78 -7.25
CA GLY A 50 8.03 15.02 -6.42
C GLY A 50 7.33 13.88 -5.68
N ASP A 51 8.09 13.20 -4.81
CA ASP A 51 7.57 12.17 -3.92
C ASP A 51 7.88 12.60 -2.49
N ALA A 52 6.95 12.36 -1.58
CA ALA A 52 7.18 12.38 -0.14
C ALA A 52 7.01 10.96 0.40
N PHE A 53 7.82 10.59 1.39
CA PHE A 53 7.73 9.29 2.01
C PHE A 53 8.22 9.31 3.45
N THR A 54 7.72 8.37 4.25
CA THR A 54 8.19 8.06 5.60
C THR A 54 8.09 6.55 5.83
N PHE A 55 8.66 6.09 6.93
CA PHE A 55 8.53 4.72 7.40
C PHE A 55 7.72 4.69 8.69
N ILE A 56 6.95 3.63 8.88
CA ILE A 56 6.22 3.33 10.11
C ILE A 56 6.51 1.87 10.46
N LYS A 57 6.81 1.57 11.72
CA LYS A 57 6.91 0.17 12.16
C LYS A 57 5.53 -0.42 12.37
N TYR A 58 5.39 -1.73 12.17
CA TYR A 58 4.10 -2.40 12.39
C TYR A 58 3.56 -2.19 13.82
N ASN A 59 4.43 -2.23 14.83
CA ASN A 59 4.08 -2.00 16.24
C ASN A 59 3.80 -0.52 16.59
N GLU A 60 3.93 0.40 15.64
CA GLU A 60 3.61 1.83 15.81
C GLU A 60 2.27 2.19 15.14
N LEU A 61 1.56 1.20 14.57
CA LEU A 61 0.24 1.40 14.00
C LEU A 61 -0.81 1.57 15.11
N THR A 62 -0.93 2.78 15.64
CA THR A 62 -1.94 3.16 16.64
C THR A 62 -3.36 3.17 16.05
N ASP A 63 -4.38 3.33 16.90
CA ASP A 63 -5.78 3.49 16.47
C ASP A 63 -6.01 4.72 15.58
N GLU A 64 -5.18 5.76 15.70
CA GLU A 64 -5.20 6.94 14.82
C GLU A 64 -4.82 6.60 13.37
N LEU A 65 -4.18 5.44 13.14
CA LEU A 65 -3.82 4.90 11.84
C LEU A 65 -4.69 3.68 11.47
N SER A 66 -5.95 3.65 11.93
CA SER A 66 -6.89 2.53 11.70
C SER A 66 -7.08 2.17 10.22
N ASP A 67 -7.04 3.17 9.34
CA ASP A 67 -7.15 2.95 7.89
C ASP A 67 -5.94 2.19 7.34
N PHE A 68 -4.74 2.49 7.85
CA PHE A 68 -3.50 1.80 7.46
C PHE A 68 -3.54 0.36 7.96
N ARG A 69 -3.93 0.16 9.23
CA ARG A 69 -4.11 -1.19 9.81
C ARG A 69 -5.07 -2.03 8.98
N SER A 70 -6.23 -1.46 8.61
CA SER A 70 -7.26 -2.16 7.84
C SER A 70 -6.79 -2.50 6.42
N ALA A 71 -6.10 -1.57 5.76
CA ALA A 71 -5.52 -1.79 4.44
C ALA A 71 -4.45 -2.91 4.49
N ILE A 72 -3.54 -2.85 5.46
CA ILE A 72 -2.50 -3.85 5.66
C ILE A 72 -3.13 -5.22 5.94
N ALA A 73 -4.06 -5.31 6.88
CA ALA A 73 -4.73 -6.56 7.24
C ALA A 73 -5.38 -7.27 6.05
N THR A 74 -5.90 -6.49 5.07
CA THR A 74 -6.46 -7.05 3.83
C THR A 74 -5.42 -7.90 3.09
N ALA A 75 -4.16 -7.47 3.02
CA ALA A 75 -3.10 -8.18 2.31
C ALA A 75 -2.66 -9.49 2.99
N PHE A 76 -2.93 -9.62 4.29
CA PHE A 76 -2.65 -10.82 5.08
C PHE A 76 -3.78 -11.87 5.02
N ASP A 77 -4.84 -11.62 4.24
CA ASP A 77 -5.89 -12.61 4.03
C ASP A 77 -5.33 -13.91 3.40
N SER A 78 -5.76 -15.05 3.93
CA SER A 78 -5.30 -16.38 3.50
C SER A 78 -5.53 -16.65 2.00
N SER A 79 -6.55 -16.05 1.38
CA SER A 79 -6.82 -16.20 -0.05
C SER A 79 -5.78 -15.45 -0.89
N LEU A 80 -5.37 -14.25 -0.49
CA LEU A 80 -4.33 -13.48 -1.18
C LEU A 80 -2.95 -14.12 -1.02
N ILE A 81 -2.64 -14.65 0.16
CA ILE A 81 -1.38 -15.38 0.38
C ILE A 81 -1.32 -16.63 -0.50
N ARG A 82 -2.42 -17.40 -0.58
CA ARG A 82 -2.51 -18.57 -1.47
C ARG A 82 -2.37 -18.18 -2.94
N LEU A 83 -3.00 -17.08 -3.34
CA LEU A 83 -2.85 -16.53 -4.69
C LEU A 83 -1.39 -16.14 -4.97
N ALA A 84 -0.73 -15.41 -4.07
CA ALA A 84 0.65 -14.99 -4.22
C ALA A 84 1.61 -16.19 -4.32
N LYS A 85 1.42 -17.23 -3.49
CA LYS A 85 2.16 -18.50 -3.61
C LYS A 85 2.01 -19.11 -4.99
N ARG A 86 0.76 -19.27 -5.43
CA ARG A 86 0.45 -19.90 -6.71
C ARG A 86 1.09 -19.12 -7.86
N ARG A 87 0.89 -17.81 -7.91
CA ARG A 87 1.50 -16.93 -8.92
C ARG A 87 3.02 -16.98 -8.87
N ARG A 88 3.63 -17.05 -7.69
CA ARG A 88 5.08 -17.21 -7.56
C ARG A 88 5.60 -18.51 -8.15
N ILE A 89 4.84 -19.60 -8.04
CA ILE A 89 5.19 -20.90 -8.65
C ILE A 89 4.99 -20.85 -10.17
N GLU A 90 3.90 -20.25 -10.65
CA GLU A 90 3.51 -20.22 -12.06
C GLU A 90 4.32 -19.21 -12.89
N GLU A 91 4.60 -18.04 -12.32
CA GLU A 91 5.09 -16.84 -13.03
C GLU A 91 6.39 -16.27 -12.43
N GLY A 92 6.87 -16.84 -11.33
CA GLY A 92 8.05 -16.37 -10.61
C GLY A 92 7.76 -15.21 -9.65
N LYS A 93 8.83 -14.61 -9.10
CA LYS A 93 8.69 -13.54 -8.12
C LYS A 93 8.04 -12.29 -8.75
N GLY A 94 7.25 -11.58 -7.96
CA GLY A 94 6.47 -10.43 -8.42
C GLY A 94 5.99 -9.53 -7.30
N LEU A 95 5.17 -8.56 -7.67
CA LEU A 95 4.55 -7.58 -6.79
C LEU A 95 3.03 -7.77 -6.80
N LEU A 96 2.42 -7.81 -5.60
CA LEU A 96 0.98 -7.68 -5.47
C LEU A 96 0.61 -6.20 -5.32
N THR A 97 -0.31 -5.70 -6.13
CA THR A 97 -0.91 -4.38 -5.94
C THR A 97 -2.36 -4.53 -5.50
N LEU A 98 -2.78 -3.74 -4.52
CA LEU A 98 -4.15 -3.66 -4.03
C LEU A 98 -4.65 -2.24 -4.21
N THR A 99 -5.79 -2.07 -4.85
CA THR A 99 -6.37 -0.74 -5.10
C THR A 99 -7.85 -0.74 -4.76
N PRO A 100 -8.33 0.19 -3.91
CA PRO A 100 -9.75 0.38 -3.70
C PRO A 100 -10.50 0.70 -5.00
N LYS A 101 -11.67 0.10 -5.17
CA LYS A 101 -12.52 0.32 -6.35
C LYS A 101 -12.88 1.79 -6.53
N HIS A 102 -13.21 2.50 -5.45
CA HIS A 102 -13.56 3.92 -5.50
C HIS A 102 -12.43 4.75 -6.12
N TYR A 103 -11.18 4.45 -5.78
CA TYR A 103 -10.04 5.13 -6.38
C TYR A 103 -9.94 4.80 -7.87
N ARG A 104 -10.10 3.52 -8.29
CA ARG A 104 -10.12 3.17 -9.72
C ARG A 104 -11.27 3.84 -10.48
N GLN A 105 -12.43 4.04 -9.83
CA GLN A 105 -13.59 4.72 -10.40
C GLN A 105 -13.29 6.19 -10.73
N GLU A 106 -12.59 6.90 -9.84
CA GLU A 106 -12.16 8.28 -10.09
C GLU A 106 -11.30 8.41 -11.37
N TRP A 107 -10.61 7.34 -11.75
CA TRP A 107 -9.73 7.30 -12.92
C TRP A 107 -10.35 6.59 -14.14
N GLY A 108 -11.60 6.13 -14.07
CA GLY A 108 -12.25 5.40 -15.16
C GLY A 108 -11.63 4.04 -15.45
N LEU A 109 -11.00 3.40 -14.44
CA LEU A 109 -10.27 2.13 -14.55
C LEU A 109 -10.97 0.97 -13.83
N SER A 110 -12.22 1.14 -13.44
CA SER A 110 -13.02 0.14 -12.72
C SER A 110 -14.18 -0.39 -13.55
N ASP A 111 -14.43 -1.68 -13.43
CA ASP A 111 -15.64 -2.32 -13.97
C ASP A 111 -16.74 -2.41 -12.90
N SER A 112 -18.00 -2.48 -13.35
CA SER A 112 -19.14 -2.63 -12.43
C SER A 112 -19.05 -3.93 -11.62
N SER A 113 -18.50 -4.98 -12.21
CA SER A 113 -18.24 -6.29 -11.58
C SER A 113 -17.09 -6.31 -10.58
N ASP A 114 -16.27 -5.26 -10.51
CA ASP A 114 -15.12 -5.25 -9.59
C ASP A 114 -15.55 -5.35 -8.13
N GLY A 115 -14.80 -6.13 -7.35
CA GLY A 115 -14.92 -6.16 -5.90
C GLY A 115 -14.51 -4.83 -5.25
N LYS A 116 -14.75 -4.67 -3.95
CA LYS A 116 -14.40 -3.43 -3.22
C LYS A 116 -12.91 -3.09 -3.31
N ILE A 117 -12.06 -4.11 -3.30
CA ILE A 117 -10.61 -4.02 -3.53
C ILE A 117 -10.29 -4.82 -4.77
N VAL A 118 -9.54 -4.21 -5.70
CA VAL A 118 -9.02 -4.88 -6.89
C VAL A 118 -7.56 -5.22 -6.67
N PHE A 119 -7.18 -6.47 -6.94
CA PHE A 119 -5.82 -6.95 -6.82
C PHE A 119 -5.22 -7.23 -8.20
N ASN A 120 -3.96 -6.85 -8.42
CA ASN A 120 -3.20 -7.25 -9.60
C ASN A 120 -1.84 -7.81 -9.18
N TRP A 121 -1.41 -8.90 -9.81
CA TRP A 121 -0.06 -9.47 -9.65
C TRP A 121 0.79 -9.05 -10.85
N TRP A 122 1.99 -8.53 -10.58
CA TRP A 122 2.94 -8.06 -11.58
C TRP A 122 4.22 -8.87 -11.52
N THR A 123 4.63 -9.43 -12.65
CA THR A 123 5.91 -10.14 -12.77
C THR A 123 7.08 -9.17 -12.82
N LEU A 124 8.28 -9.65 -12.47
CA LEU A 124 9.48 -8.81 -12.54
C LEU A 124 9.76 -8.27 -13.96
N ALA A 125 9.44 -9.03 -15.01
CA ALA A 125 9.63 -8.57 -16.39
C ALA A 125 8.69 -7.41 -16.76
N GLU A 126 7.43 -7.47 -16.34
CA GLU A 126 6.45 -6.39 -16.53
C GLU A 126 6.88 -5.12 -15.78
N LEU A 127 7.38 -5.28 -14.57
CA LEU A 127 7.84 -4.16 -13.73
C LEU A 127 9.06 -3.46 -14.32
N LYS A 128 9.98 -4.18 -14.97
CA LYS A 128 11.17 -3.61 -15.60
C LYS A 128 10.88 -2.70 -16.79
N VAL A 129 9.76 -2.93 -17.47
CA VAL A 129 9.33 -2.09 -18.61
C VAL A 129 8.27 -1.05 -18.21
N ALA A 130 7.79 -1.10 -16.97
CA ALA A 130 6.84 -0.13 -16.44
C ALA A 130 7.50 1.24 -16.27
N GLN A 131 6.74 2.31 -16.53
CA GLN A 131 7.20 3.67 -16.28
C GLN A 131 7.27 3.93 -14.77
N GLU A 132 8.30 4.64 -14.30
CA GLU A 132 8.48 4.95 -12.86
C GLU A 132 7.25 5.66 -12.24
N ARG A 133 6.60 6.55 -13.00
CA ARG A 133 5.37 7.25 -12.56
C ARG A 133 4.08 6.58 -13.06
N SER A 134 4.11 5.28 -13.34
CA SER A 134 2.90 4.54 -13.71
C SER A 134 1.96 4.34 -12.52
N TYR A 135 0.73 3.93 -12.81
CA TYR A 135 -0.27 3.61 -11.79
C TYR A 135 0.14 2.42 -10.91
N ILE A 136 0.98 1.52 -11.42
CA ILE A 136 1.52 0.35 -10.69
C ILE A 136 2.27 0.81 -9.43
N PHE A 137 2.91 1.98 -9.49
CA PHE A 137 3.69 2.56 -8.40
C PHE A 137 2.99 3.77 -7.74
N GLY A 138 1.67 3.93 -7.97
CA GLY A 138 0.92 5.07 -7.44
C GLY A 138 1.44 6.43 -7.95
N GLY A 139 2.14 6.45 -9.09
CA GLY A 139 2.79 7.66 -9.59
C GLY A 139 4.05 8.09 -8.84
N THR A 140 4.52 7.31 -7.87
CA THR A 140 5.71 7.60 -7.04
C THR A 140 6.95 6.86 -7.57
N ARG A 141 8.04 7.60 -7.78
CA ARG A 141 9.34 7.04 -8.21
C ARG A 141 10.01 6.24 -7.11
N ILE A 142 9.84 6.61 -5.83
CA ILE A 142 10.44 5.88 -4.72
C ILE A 142 9.94 4.42 -4.67
N LEU A 143 8.64 4.19 -4.86
CA LEU A 143 8.08 2.83 -4.93
C LEU A 143 8.61 2.08 -6.15
N ALA A 144 8.66 2.72 -7.31
CA ALA A 144 9.24 2.11 -8.52
C ALA A 144 10.69 1.64 -8.30
N ARG A 145 11.52 2.49 -7.69
CA ARG A 145 12.94 2.23 -7.44
C ARG A 145 13.20 1.11 -6.44
N LEU A 146 12.36 0.99 -5.41
CA LEU A 146 12.53 -0.03 -4.37
C LEU A 146 11.92 -1.38 -4.75
N THR A 147 10.97 -1.41 -5.69
CA THR A 147 10.21 -2.62 -6.03
C THR A 147 11.11 -3.78 -6.44
N GLU A 148 12.02 -3.58 -7.40
CA GLU A 148 12.87 -4.68 -7.89
C GLU A 148 13.75 -5.25 -6.77
N SER A 149 14.45 -4.39 -6.02
CA SER A 149 15.26 -4.82 -4.88
C SER A 149 14.41 -5.58 -3.86
N LEU A 150 13.22 -5.06 -3.52
CA LEU A 150 12.35 -5.69 -2.54
C LEU A 150 11.90 -7.09 -2.98
N ILE A 151 11.55 -7.26 -4.25
CA ILE A 151 11.21 -8.58 -4.84
C ILE A 151 12.40 -9.53 -4.76
N MET A 152 13.59 -9.07 -5.13
CA MET A 152 14.79 -9.90 -5.20
C MET A 152 15.22 -10.40 -3.82
N HIS A 153 15.18 -9.52 -2.82
CA HIS A 153 15.63 -9.81 -1.46
C HIS A 153 14.56 -10.47 -0.56
N SER A 154 13.26 -10.34 -0.88
CA SER A 154 12.18 -11.03 -0.16
C SER A 154 12.11 -12.52 -0.54
N GLN A 155 12.76 -13.40 0.22
CA GLN A 155 12.79 -14.83 -0.09
C GLN A 155 11.52 -15.54 0.36
N GLU A 156 11.13 -15.43 1.63
CA GLU A 156 9.96 -16.12 2.19
C GLU A 156 8.72 -15.22 2.25
N ARG A 157 8.83 -14.03 1.66
CA ARG A 157 7.79 -13.00 1.65
C ARG A 157 7.51 -12.55 0.21
N PHE A 158 6.40 -11.84 0.02
CA PHE A 158 6.09 -11.17 -1.23
C PHE A 158 5.80 -9.69 -0.95
N PRO A 159 6.30 -8.77 -1.79
CA PRO A 159 6.02 -7.36 -1.65
C PRO A 159 4.58 -7.04 -2.07
N VAL A 160 4.02 -6.06 -1.37
CA VAL A 160 2.68 -5.53 -1.61
C VAL A 160 2.79 -4.01 -1.72
N ILE A 161 2.11 -3.43 -2.71
CA ILE A 161 1.76 -2.01 -2.69
C ILE A 161 0.24 -1.90 -2.52
N TYR A 162 -0.20 -1.26 -1.43
CA TYR A 162 -1.58 -0.88 -1.24
C TYR A 162 -1.76 0.58 -1.65
N HIS A 163 -2.58 0.81 -2.67
CA HIS A 163 -2.81 2.15 -3.20
C HIS A 163 -3.98 2.85 -2.52
N ALA A 164 -3.89 4.19 -2.46
CA ALA A 164 -5.00 5.06 -2.08
C ALA A 164 -5.60 4.73 -0.71
N VAL A 165 -4.73 4.52 0.27
CA VAL A 165 -5.13 4.43 1.67
C VAL A 165 -5.41 5.85 2.16
N PRO A 166 -6.63 6.14 2.64
CA PRO A 166 -6.94 7.46 3.15
C PRO A 166 -6.09 7.76 4.39
N CYS A 167 -5.60 8.99 4.45
CA CYS A 167 -4.93 9.58 5.59
C CYS A 167 -5.63 10.92 5.85
N THR A 168 -6.36 10.97 6.96
CA THR A 168 -7.07 12.18 7.39
C THR A 168 -6.19 12.93 8.38
N SER A 169 -5.74 14.14 8.01
CA SER A 169 -5.10 15.06 8.96
C SER A 169 -6.01 16.27 9.16
N GLY A 170 -6.87 16.21 10.17
CA GLY A 170 -7.83 17.28 10.47
C GLY A 170 -8.95 17.42 9.44
N ASN A 171 -9.60 18.59 9.43
CA ASN A 171 -11.00 18.69 9.00
C ASN A 171 -11.32 18.85 7.52
N ASP A 172 -10.40 18.97 6.54
CA ASP A 172 -10.88 19.37 5.19
C ASP A 172 -10.23 18.81 3.91
N GLN A 173 -9.25 17.89 3.92
CA GLN A 173 -8.88 17.15 2.69
C GLN A 173 -8.41 15.72 3.00
N VAL A 174 -9.02 14.72 2.38
CA VAL A 174 -8.56 13.32 2.42
C VAL A 174 -7.33 13.20 1.53
N ASN A 175 -6.18 12.94 2.15
CA ASN A 175 -4.96 12.66 1.42
C ASN A 175 -4.84 11.16 1.21
N TYR A 176 -4.53 10.75 -0.02
CA TYR A 176 -4.29 9.35 -0.31
C TYR A 176 -2.81 9.04 -0.25
N MET A 177 -2.47 8.03 0.55
CA MET A 177 -1.13 7.48 0.68
C MET A 177 -1.05 6.12 -0.01
N HIS A 178 0.16 5.73 -0.39
CA HIS A 178 0.48 4.39 -0.88
C HIS A 178 1.36 3.70 0.17
N LEU A 179 1.01 2.47 0.52
CA LEU A 179 1.76 1.67 1.48
C LEU A 179 2.55 0.61 0.72
N MET A 180 3.85 0.48 0.98
CA MET A 180 4.68 -0.63 0.51
C MET A 180 5.22 -1.40 1.71
N PHE A 181 5.02 -2.71 1.69
CA PHE A 181 5.44 -3.62 2.76
C PHE A 181 5.57 -5.04 2.20
N THR A 182 6.04 -5.98 3.03
CA THR A 182 6.15 -7.40 2.65
C THR A 182 5.25 -8.27 3.53
N VAL A 183 4.62 -9.26 2.91
CA VAL A 183 3.73 -10.22 3.56
C VAL A 183 4.37 -11.62 3.50
N PRO A 184 4.35 -12.41 4.59
CA PRO A 184 4.89 -13.75 4.56
C PRO A 184 4.11 -14.64 3.59
N LEU A 185 4.83 -15.52 2.89
CA LEU A 185 4.18 -16.57 2.13
C LEU A 185 3.58 -17.60 3.10
N SER A 186 4.16 -17.87 4.26
CA SER A 186 3.54 -18.79 5.22
C SER A 186 2.22 -18.23 5.77
N SER A 187 1.11 -18.99 5.60
CA SER A 187 -0.19 -18.58 6.13
C SER A 187 -0.26 -18.65 7.66
N ASN A 188 0.60 -19.47 8.27
CA ASN A 188 0.72 -19.58 9.73
C ASN A 188 1.45 -18.35 10.29
N GLU A 189 2.57 -17.94 9.67
CA GLU A 189 3.26 -16.70 10.05
C GLU A 189 2.38 -15.48 9.80
N ALA A 190 1.61 -15.45 8.71
CA ALA A 190 0.64 -14.39 8.47
C ALA A 190 -0.42 -14.30 9.57
N ALA A 191 -0.89 -15.44 10.07
CA ALA A 191 -1.83 -15.50 11.18
C ALA A 191 -1.19 -15.00 12.48
N GLU A 192 0.10 -15.24 12.71
CA GLU A 192 0.85 -14.68 13.84
C GLU A 192 0.96 -13.15 13.73
N PHE A 193 1.32 -12.60 12.57
CA PHE A 193 1.32 -11.14 12.33
C PHE A 193 -0.07 -10.52 12.50
N LEU A 194 -1.13 -11.17 12.02
CA LEU A 194 -2.51 -10.73 12.27
C LEU A 194 -2.85 -10.82 13.75
N SER A 195 -2.45 -11.88 14.45
CA SER A 195 -2.69 -12.03 15.88
C SER A 195 -1.97 -10.97 16.70
N ILE A 196 -0.72 -10.61 16.38
CA ILE A 196 0.01 -9.53 17.06
C ILE A 196 -0.73 -8.19 16.87
N ASN A 197 -1.21 -7.92 15.66
CA ASN A 197 -1.95 -6.68 15.35
C ASN A 197 -3.42 -6.68 15.84
N ILE A 198 -4.01 -7.86 16.06
CA ILE A 198 -5.39 -8.05 16.58
C ILE A 198 -5.38 -8.14 18.11
N ILE A 199 -4.32 -8.65 18.75
CA ILE A 199 -4.17 -8.73 20.21
C ILE A 199 -3.94 -7.33 20.81
N GLU A 200 -3.38 -6.38 20.05
CA GLU A 200 -3.38 -4.96 20.45
C GLU A 200 -4.77 -4.29 20.38
N ARG A 201 -5.78 -4.96 19.78
CA ARG A 201 -7.18 -4.69 20.13
C ARG A 201 -7.52 -5.58 21.31
N GLU A 202 -7.50 -4.99 22.51
CA GLU A 202 -8.26 -5.53 23.64
C GLU A 202 -9.62 -6.01 23.14
N THR A 203 -9.80 -7.32 23.10
CA THR A 203 -11.12 -7.91 23.02
C THR A 203 -11.37 -8.53 24.37
N THR A 204 -12.15 -7.77 25.13
CA THR A 204 -12.90 -8.15 26.30
C THR A 204 -13.22 -9.65 26.28
N PRO A 205 -12.90 -10.41 27.35
CA PRO A 205 -13.17 -11.85 27.39
C PRO A 205 -14.66 -12.11 27.14
N LEU A 206 -14.97 -13.16 26.38
CA LEU A 206 -16.32 -13.56 25.96
C LEU A 206 -17.36 -13.59 27.10
N THR A 207 -16.88 -13.74 28.34
CA THR A 207 -17.64 -13.68 29.59
C THR A 207 -18.33 -12.34 29.86
N GLU A 208 -17.88 -11.23 29.27
CA GLU A 208 -18.52 -9.91 29.42
C GLU A 208 -19.61 -9.63 28.38
N LEU A 209 -19.76 -10.49 27.36
CA LEU A 209 -20.82 -10.39 26.34
C LEU A 209 -22.07 -11.23 26.66
N LEU A 210 -22.04 -12.02 27.73
CA LEU A 210 -23.20 -12.76 28.21
C LEU A 210 -23.93 -11.92 29.26
N PRO A 211 -25.25 -11.65 29.12
CA PRO A 211 -26.00 -11.04 30.21
C PRO A 211 -25.92 -11.93 31.46
N PRO A 212 -25.92 -11.35 32.67
CA PRO A 212 -25.91 -12.15 33.89
C PRO A 212 -27.10 -13.11 33.83
N THR A 213 -26.80 -14.41 33.93
CA THR A 213 -27.80 -15.47 34.03
C THR A 213 -28.81 -15.09 35.09
N SER A 214 -30.02 -14.75 34.64
CA SER A 214 -31.23 -14.59 35.47
C SER A 214 -31.99 -15.91 35.44
#